data_AF-A0A6L6X1V8-F1
#
_entry.id   AF-A0A6L6X1V8-F1
#
_cell.length_a   1.000
_cell.length_b   1.000
_cell.length_c   1.000
_cell.angle_alpha   90.00
_cell.angle_beta   90.00
_cell.angle_gamma   90.00
#
_symmetry.space_group_name_H-M   'P 1'
#
loop_
_entity.id
_entity.type
_entity.pdbx_description
1 polymer ?
#
loop_
_entity_poly.entity_id
_entity_poly.type
_entity_poly.pdbx_seq_one_letter_code
_entity_poly.pdbx_strand_id
1 'polypeptide(L)' 'MFASPQELSGGMVVFDRVYQMPAVVRLVDGLYVELSRPTGMEWRVAFYRLRPATEWEHRQLVAVGRLHRQRQRGLAIGD' A
#
# COMPACT_ATOMS: atom_id res chain seq x y z
N MET A 1 10.48 -7.18 -9.65
CA MET A 1 9.20 -7.93 -9.68
C MET A 1 9.40 -9.14 -8.80
N PHE A 2 8.40 -9.58 -8.07
CA PHE A 2 8.53 -10.75 -7.21
C PHE A 2 8.46 -12.03 -8.04
N ALA A 3 9.35 -12.99 -7.79
CA ALA A 3 9.33 -14.28 -8.48
C ALA A 3 8.33 -15.25 -7.85
N SER A 4 8.05 -15.07 -6.55
CA SER A 4 7.12 -15.89 -5.79
C SER A 4 6.36 -15.08 -4.72
N PRO A 5 5.15 -15.52 -4.29
CA PRO A 5 4.43 -14.87 -3.19
C PRO A 5 5.20 -14.88 -1.85
N GLN A 6 6.12 -15.83 -1.65
CA GLN A 6 6.90 -15.99 -0.42
C GLN A 6 7.91 -14.86 -0.20
N GLU A 7 8.24 -14.09 -1.24
CA GLU A 7 9.06 -12.88 -1.13
C GLU A 7 8.29 -11.71 -0.49
N LEU A 8 6.97 -11.84 -0.33
CA LEU A 8 6.11 -10.83 0.26
C LEU A 8 5.78 -11.17 1.71
N SER A 9 5.70 -10.15 2.54
CA SER A 9 5.30 -10.27 3.95
C SER A 9 4.42 -9.10 4.36
N GLY A 10 3.58 -9.32 5.37
CA GLY A 10 2.75 -8.26 5.94
C GLY A 10 3.59 -7.06 6.40
N GLY A 11 3.10 -5.84 6.13
CA GLY A 11 3.80 -4.60 6.42
C GLY A 11 4.78 -4.13 5.33
N MET A 12 5.12 -4.98 4.36
CA MET A 12 6.00 -4.59 3.25
C MET A 12 5.32 -3.54 2.36
N VAL A 13 6.08 -2.56 1.89
CA VAL A 13 5.60 -1.58 0.91
C VAL A 13 5.95 -2.06 -0.49
N VAL A 14 4.94 -2.10 -1.36
CA VAL A 14 5.04 -2.57 -2.73
C VAL A 14 4.43 -1.56 -3.69
N PHE A 15 4.80 -1.62 -4.95
CA PHE A 15 4.16 -0.85 -6.01
C PHE A 15 3.30 -1.76 -6.88
N ASP A 16 2.01 -1.44 -6.97
CA ASP A 16 1.06 -2.07 -7.88
C ASP A 16 1.17 -1.44 -9.26
N ARG A 17 1.51 -2.24 -10.26
CA ARG A 17 1.67 -1.76 -11.65
C ARG A 17 0.35 -1.53 -12.38
N VAL A 18 -0.74 -2.16 -11.95
CA VAL A 18 -2.07 -1.95 -12.55
C VAL A 18 -2.67 -0.64 -12.05
N TYR A 19 -2.65 -0.44 -10.74
CA TYR A 19 -3.13 0.80 -10.12
C TYR A 19 -2.10 1.94 -10.15
N GLN A 20 -0.86 1.64 -10.57
CA GLN A 20 0.27 2.58 -10.65
C GLN A 20 0.50 3.33 -9.33
N MET A 21 0.47 2.62 -8.21
CA MET A 21 0.57 3.25 -6.90
C MET A 21 1.22 2.37 -5.82
N PRO A 22 1.92 2.97 -4.84
CA PRO A 22 2.42 2.23 -3.69
C PRO A 22 1.32 1.88 -2.69
N ALA A 23 1.49 0.75 -2.01
CA ALA A 23 0.60 0.21 -0.98
C ALA A 23 1.35 -0.64 0.04
N VAL A 24 0.72 -0.90 1.18
CA VAL A 24 1.21 -1.81 2.22
C VAL A 24 0.56 -3.19 2.05
N VAL A 25 1.37 -4.24 2.06
CA VAL A 25 0.89 -5.63 2.12
C VAL A 25 0.20 -5.87 3.45
N ARG A 26 -1.07 -6.28 3.42
CA ARG A 26 -1.80 -6.74 4.60
C ARG A 26 -1.63 -8.24 4.82
N LEU A 27 -1.90 -9.00 3.77
CA LEU A 27 -1.95 -10.46 3.79
C LEU A 27 -1.51 -11.00 2.43
N VAL A 28 -0.82 -12.15 2.46
CA VAL A 28 -0.55 -12.96 1.27
C VAL A 28 -1.45 -14.18 1.35
N ASP A 29 -2.31 -14.35 0.35
CA ASP A 29 -3.30 -15.43 0.23
C ASP A 29 -3.08 -16.17 -1.09
N GLY A 30 -2.26 -17.23 -1.02
CA GLY A 30 -1.81 -17.99 -2.19
C GLY A 30 -1.10 -17.11 -3.20
N LEU A 31 -1.66 -16.99 -4.41
CA LEU A 31 -1.11 -16.14 -5.49
C LEU A 31 -1.58 -14.69 -5.42
N TYR A 32 -2.50 -14.38 -4.51
CA TYR A 32 -3.07 -13.05 -4.34
C TYR A 32 -2.52 -12.38 -3.09
N VAL A 33 -2.53 -11.06 -3.13
CA VAL A 33 -1.99 -10.21 -2.07
C VAL A 33 -3.03 -9.15 -1.79
N GLU A 34 -3.42 -9.04 -0.54
CA GLU A 34 -4.27 -7.97 -0.05
C GLU A 34 -3.40 -6.76 0.28
N LEU A 35 -3.73 -5.63 -0.32
CA LEU A 35 -3.04 -4.38 -0.16
C LEU A 35 -3.93 -3.36 0.54
N SER A 36 -3.29 -2.47 1.29
CA SER A 36 -3.94 -1.29 1.86
C SER A 36 -3.15 -0.04 1.58
N ARG A 37 -3.88 1.06 1.42
CA ARG A 37 -3.32 2.40 1.49
C ARG A 37 -3.67 3.06 2.83
N PRO A 38 -2.79 3.91 3.35
CA PRO A 38 -3.07 4.73 4.54
C PRO A 38 -4.30 5.64 4.45
N THR A 39 -4.90 5.78 3.26
CA THR A 39 -6.15 6.52 3.01
C THR A 39 -7.40 5.66 3.18
N GLY A 40 -7.28 4.40 3.61
CA GLY A 40 -8.40 3.46 3.78
C GLY A 40 -8.80 2.68 2.52
N MET A 41 -8.10 2.87 1.40
CA MET A 41 -8.35 2.07 0.19
C MET A 41 -7.71 0.69 0.35
N GLU A 42 -8.47 -0.36 0.08
CA GLU A 42 -8.02 -1.76 0.14
C GLU A 42 -8.39 -2.47 -1.16
N TRP A 43 -7.50 -3.36 -1.63
CA TRP A 43 -7.75 -4.15 -2.83
C TRP A 43 -6.91 -5.42 -2.86
N ARG A 44 -7.31 -6.36 -3.71
CA ARG A 44 -6.64 -7.64 -3.92
C ARG A 44 -6.04 -7.71 -5.31
N VAL A 45 -4.80 -8.16 -5.41
CA VAL A 45 -4.07 -8.24 -6.69
C VAL A 45 -3.15 -9.47 -6.72
N ALA A 46 -2.90 -10.00 -7.91
CA ALA A 46 -1.97 -11.12 -8.05
C ALA A 46 -0.51 -10.68 -7.83
N PHE A 47 0.29 -11.48 -7.10
CA PHE A 47 1.64 -11.12 -6.66
C PHE A 47 2.57 -10.69 -7.81
N TYR A 48 2.45 -11.32 -8.98
CA TYR A 48 3.27 -11.04 -10.15
C TYR A 48 3.03 -9.64 -10.71
N ARG A 49 1.94 -8.95 -10.35
CA ARG A 49 1.70 -7.55 -10.74
C ARG A 49 2.49 -6.56 -9.88
N LEU A 50 3.05 -7.01 -8.76
CA LEU A 50 3.77 -6.20 -7.80
C LEU A 50 5.27 -6.16 -8.06
N ARG A 51 5.88 -5.07 -7.60
CA ARG A 51 7.33 -4.96 -7.46
C ARG A 51 7.67 -4.32 -6.11
N PRO A 52 8.92 -4.47 -5.64
CA PRO A 52 9.42 -3.65 -4.55
C PRO A 52 9.16 -2.17 -4.84
N ALA A 53 8.68 -1.46 -3.83
CA ALA A 53 8.58 -0.02 -3.91
C ALA A 53 9.99 0.59 -3.84
N THR A 54 10.16 1.75 -4.48
CA THR A 54 11.38 2.54 -4.37
C THR A 54 11.37 3.37 -3.08
N GLU A 55 12.53 3.82 -2.63
CA GLU A 55 12.65 4.75 -1.49
C GLU A 55 11.76 5.99 -1.64
N TRP A 56 11.62 6.50 -2.86
CA TRP A 56 10.75 7.64 -3.15
C TRP A 56 9.27 7.29 -2.96
N GLU A 57 8.83 6.11 -3.42
CA GLU A 57 7.45 5.63 -3.26
C GLU A 57 7.11 5.34 -1.80
N HIS A 58 8.06 4.84 -1.01
CA HIS A 58 7.92 4.73 0.44
C HIS A 58 7.62 6.08 1.07
N ARG A 59 8.42 7.11 0.73
CA ARG A 59 8.21 8.49 1.24
C ARG A 59 6.87 9.05 0.79
N GLN A 60 6.48 8.82 -0.47
CA GLN A 60 5.18 9.24 -1.00
C GLN A 60 4.03 8.62 -0.20
N LEU A 61 4.09 7.31 0.09
CA LEU A 61 3.06 6.61 0.84
C LEU A 61 2.93 7.16 2.27
N VAL A 62 4.06 7.44 2.93
CA VAL A 62 4.08 8.08 4.26
C VAL A 62 3.49 9.49 4.20
N ALA A 63 3.85 10.29 3.19
CA ALA A 63 3.33 11.64 3.02
C ALA A 63 1.80 11.65 2.82
N VAL A 64 1.29 10.76 1.97
CA VAL A 64 -0.16 10.56 1.75
C VAL A 64 -0.86 10.18 3.06
N GLY A 65 -0.29 9.25 3.83
CA GLY A 65 -0.86 8.88 5.13
C GLY A 65 -0.86 10.02 6.15
N ARG A 66 0.20 10.84 6.19
CA ARG A 66 0.26 12.03 7.05
C ARG A 66 -0.80 13.05 6.66
N LEU A 67 -0.92 13.36 5.37
CA LEU A 67 -1.91 14.30 4.84
C LEU A 67 -3.33 13.83 5.15
N HIS A 68 -3.62 12.54 4.96
CA HIS A 68 -4.93 11.97 5.25
C HIS A 68 -5.30 12.12 6.74
N ARG A 69 -4.38 11.78 7.66
CA ARG A 69 -4.59 11.96 9.10
C ARG A 69 -4.76 13.43 9.50
N GLN A 70 -4.00 14.33 8.90
CA GLN A 70 -4.15 15.78 9.15
C GLN A 70 -5.54 16.26 8.73
N ARG A 71 -6.04 15.84 7.56
CA ARG A 71 -7.39 16.17 7.10
C ARG A 71 -8.48 15.61 8.01
N GLN A 72 -8.35 14.35 8.45
CA GLN A 72 -9.31 13.76 9.39
C GLN A 72 -9.36 14.50 10.74
N ARG A 73 -8.21 14.94 11.26
CA ARG A 73 -8.16 15.74 12.49
C ARG A 73 -8.77 17.14 12.31
N GLY A 74 -8.52 17.78 11.16
CA GLY A 74 -9.13 19.08 10.85
C GLY A 74 -10.65 19.01 10.70
N LEU A 75 -11.18 17.89 10.21
CA LEU A 75 -12.62 17.63 10.17
C LEU A 75 -13.21 17.32 11.56
N ALA A 76 -12.46 16.65 12.44
CA ALA A 76 -12.95 16.27 13.78
C ALA A 76 -13.00 17.42 14.81
N ILE A 77 -12.44 18.60 14.51
CA ILE A 77 -12.47 19.79 15.39
C ILE A 77 -13.51 20.82 14.92
N GLY A 78 -14.11 20.62 13.74
CA GLY A 78 -15.16 21.48 13.20
C GLY A 78 -16.54 20.84 13.34
N ASP A 79 -17.02 20.66 14.58
CA ASP A 79 -18.43 20.45 14.94
C ASP A 79 -18.70 21.09 16.32
#